data_AF-A0A502DX14-F1
#
_entry.id   AF-A0A502DX14-F1
#
_cell.length_a   1.000
_cell.length_b   1.000
_cell.length_c   1.000
_cell.angle_alpha   90.00
_cell.angle_beta   90.00
_cell.angle_gamma   90.00
#
_symmetry.space_group_name_H-M   'P 1'
#
loop_
_entity.id
_entity.type
_entity.pdbx_description
1 polymer ?
#
loop_
_entity_poly.entity_id
_entity_poly.type
_entity_poly.pdbx_seq_one_letter_code
_entity_poly.pdbx_strand_id
1 'polypeptide(L)' 'MAGLALAGTGAAHFIHPSMWVGITEKAFPKDTDRYLKINGGLETALGLGLAVPKTRKLAIAGLLGYGAYLTVNVIRNQ' A
#
# COMPACT_ATOMS: atom_id res chain seq x y z
N MET A 1 16.22 -6.30 -1.75
CA MET A 1 15.08 -7.00 -2.39
C MET A 1 13.73 -6.59 -1.81
N ALA A 2 13.55 -6.52 -0.47
CA ALA A 2 12.27 -6.15 0.15
C ALA A 2 11.59 -4.88 -0.44
N GLY A 3 12.34 -3.81 -0.71
CA GLY A 3 11.78 -2.59 -1.32
C GLY A 3 11.24 -2.80 -2.74
N LEU A 4 11.95 -3.54 -3.59
CA LEU A 4 11.49 -3.85 -4.94
C LEU A 4 10.29 -4.81 -4.94
N ALA A 5 10.27 -5.77 -4.01
CA ALA A 5 9.12 -6.65 -3.84
C ALA A 5 7.86 -5.85 -3.45
N LEU A 6 7.96 -4.97 -2.45
CA LEU A 6 6.86 -4.09 -2.06
C LEU A 6 6.43 -3.17 -3.22
N ALA A 7 7.40 -2.63 -3.97
CA ALA A 7 7.08 -1.80 -5.13
C ALA A 7 6.32 -2.58 -6.21
N GLY A 8 6.73 -3.84 -6.45
CA GLY A 8 6.04 -4.75 -7.36
C GLY A 8 4.61 -5.06 -6.89
N THR A 9 4.41 -5.30 -5.60
CA THR A 9 3.07 -5.46 -5.00
C THR A 9 2.19 -4.23 -5.24
N GLY A 10 2.73 -3.03 -5.00
CA GLY A 10 2.00 -1.79 -5.27
C GLY A 10 1.63 -1.63 -6.76
N ALA A 11 2.58 -1.92 -7.66
CA ALA A 11 2.33 -1.88 -9.10
C ALA A 11 1.27 -2.90 -9.54
N ALA A 12 1.21 -4.06 -8.90
CA ALA A 12 0.24 -5.10 -9.20
C ALA A 12 -1.22 -4.67 -8.97
N HIS A 13 -1.49 -3.68 -8.12
CA HIS A 13 -2.83 -3.11 -7.94
C HIS A 13 -3.36 -2.47 -9.23
N PHE A 14 -2.48 -1.93 -10.08
CA PHE A 14 -2.85 -1.30 -11.34
C PHE A 14 -2.93 -2.30 -12.50
N ILE A 15 -2.09 -3.32 -12.48
CA ILE A 15 -1.99 -4.32 -13.55
C ILE A 15 -3.10 -5.37 -13.41
N HIS A 16 -3.36 -5.83 -12.19
CA HIS A 16 -4.33 -6.89 -11.92
C HIS A 16 -5.22 -6.57 -10.70
N PRO A 17 -6.04 -5.51 -10.80
CA PRO A 17 -6.81 -4.97 -9.68
C PRO A 17 -7.72 -5.98 -8.99
N SER A 18 -8.30 -6.93 -9.74
CA SER A 18 -9.25 -7.93 -9.21
C SER A 18 -8.66 -8.86 -8.14
N MET A 19 -7.34 -9.04 -8.06
CA MET A 19 -6.72 -9.82 -6.98
C MET A 19 -6.75 -9.09 -5.63
N TRP A 20 -6.88 -7.76 -5.65
CA TRP A 20 -6.67 -6.91 -4.49
C TRP A 20 -7.97 -6.27 -3.97
N VAL A 21 -9.04 -6.24 -4.79
CA VAL A 21 -10.34 -5.65 -4.44
C VAL A 21 -10.86 -6.21 -3.12
N GLY A 22 -10.99 -7.53 -2.97
CA GLY A 22 -11.56 -8.13 -1.76
C GLY A 22 -10.76 -7.88 -0.47
N ILE A 23 -9.44 -7.66 -0.55
CA ILE A 23 -8.64 -7.26 0.61
C ILE A 23 -8.84 -5.77 0.89
N THR A 24 -8.86 -4.95 -0.17
CA THR A 24 -9.04 -3.50 -0.06
C THR A 24 -10.42 -3.16 0.50
N GLU A 25 -11.48 -3.89 0.14
CA GLU A 25 -12.85 -3.69 0.65
C GLU A 25 -12.95 -3.83 2.17
N LYS A 26 -12.19 -4.75 2.78
CA LYS A 26 -12.18 -4.94 4.24
C LYS A 26 -11.69 -3.70 4.97
N ALA A 27 -10.71 -3.02 4.39
CA ALA A 27 -10.21 -1.78 4.94
C ALA A 27 -11.06 -0.59 4.48
N PHE A 28 -11.49 -0.56 3.21
CA PHE A 28 -12.15 0.57 2.55
C PHE A 28 -13.41 0.09 1.81
N PRO A 29 -14.55 -0.13 2.50
CA PRO A 29 -15.77 -0.64 1.89
C PRO A 29 -16.52 0.41 1.05
N LYS A 30 -16.15 1.69 1.21
CA LYS A 30 -16.63 2.80 0.38
C LYS A 30 -15.48 3.28 -0.50
N ASP A 31 -15.78 3.54 -1.77
CA ASP A 31 -14.79 3.98 -2.78
C ASP A 31 -13.60 3.01 -2.93
N THR A 32 -13.84 1.71 -2.85
CA THR A 32 -12.79 0.68 -2.92
C THR A 32 -11.87 0.85 -4.12
N ASP A 33 -12.41 1.10 -5.32
CA ASP A 33 -11.60 1.32 -6.54
C ASP A 33 -10.63 2.50 -6.43
N ARG A 34 -11.03 3.54 -5.70
CA ARG A 34 -10.16 4.70 -5.44
C ARG A 34 -9.05 4.31 -4.48
N TYR A 35 -9.40 3.65 -3.37
CA TYR A 35 -8.43 3.24 -2.36
C TYR A 35 -7.48 2.15 -2.85
N LEU A 36 -7.92 1.29 -3.77
CA LEU A 36 -7.08 0.32 -4.48
C LEU A 36 -5.90 1.01 -5.17
N LYS A 37 -6.18 2.10 -5.89
CA LYS A 37 -5.17 2.90 -6.61
C LYS A 37 -4.30 3.70 -5.66
N ILE A 38 -4.87 4.26 -4.59
CA ILE A 38 -4.11 4.99 -3.57
C ILE A 38 -3.13 4.05 -2.87
N ASN A 39 -3.59 2.89 -2.40
CA ASN A 39 -2.78 1.88 -1.72
C ASN A 39 -1.67 1.36 -2.65
N GLY A 40 -2.03 1.01 -3.89
CA GLY A 40 -1.04 0.61 -4.90
C GLY A 40 0.04 1.67 -5.14
N GLY A 41 -0.35 2.95 -5.22
CA GLY A 41 0.58 4.07 -5.37
C GLY A 41 1.49 4.25 -4.16
N LEU A 42 0.94 4.18 -2.94
CA LEU A 42 1.69 4.28 -1.69
C LEU A 42 2.70 3.13 -1.56
N GLU A 43 2.28 1.89 -1.79
CA GLU A 43 3.16 0.72 -1.74
C GLU A 43 4.26 0.79 -2.80
N THR A 44 3.94 1.25 -4.02
CA THR A 44 4.93 1.49 -5.08
C THR A 44 5.98 2.51 -4.63
N ALA A 45 5.54 3.68 -4.18
CA ALA A 45 6.41 4.77 -3.77
C ALA A 45 7.26 4.40 -2.54
N LEU A 46 6.66 3.77 -1.53
CA LEU A 46 7.34 3.31 -0.32
C LEU A 46 8.35 2.19 -0.64
N GLY A 47 7.99 1.26 -1.51
CA GLY A 47 8.88 0.19 -1.97
C GLY A 47 10.11 0.74 -2.71
N LEU A 48 9.91 1.65 -3.66
CA LEU A 48 11.00 2.35 -4.35
C LEU A 48 11.84 3.18 -3.37
N GLY A 49 11.19 3.90 -2.46
CA GLY A 49 11.85 4.65 -1.40
C GLY A 49 12.69 3.78 -0.45
N LEU A 50 12.29 2.53 -0.21
CA LEU A 50 13.04 1.57 0.59
C LEU A 50 14.22 0.95 -0.19
N ALA A 51 14.06 0.83 -1.51
CA ALA A 51 15.09 0.33 -2.42
C ALA A 51 16.25 1.32 -2.58
N VAL A 52 15.98 2.64 -2.53
CA VAL A 52 17.00 3.69 -2.62
C VAL A 52 17.57 4.01 -1.22
N PRO A 53 18.88 3.81 -0.96
CA PRO A 53 19.45 4.01 0.38
C PRO A 53 19.22 5.40 0.98
N LYS A 54 19.26 6.45 0.15
CA LYS A 54 19.10 7.84 0.56
C LYS A 54 17.70 8.17 1.11
N THR A 55 16.67 7.44 0.68
CA THR A 55 15.28 7.68 1.08
C THR A 55 14.75 6.65 2.10
N ARG A 56 15.56 5.63 2.43
CA ARG A 56 15.11 4.48 3.23
C ARG A 56 14.51 4.87 4.58
N LYS A 57 15.10 5.83 5.30
CA LYS A 57 14.57 6.27 6.61
C LYS A 57 13.18 6.88 6.49
N LEU A 58 12.96 7.72 5.47
CA LEU A 58 11.65 8.32 5.19
C LEU A 58 10.65 7.24 4.75
N ALA A 59 11.06 6.30 3.92
CA ALA A 59 10.22 5.18 3.51
C ALA A 59 9.81 4.29 4.69
N ILE A 60 10.71 4.04 5.65
CA ILE A 60 10.36 3.30 6.88
C ILE A 60 9.33 4.07 7.71
N ALA A 61 9.53 5.38 7.92
CA ALA A 61 8.56 6.20 8.64
C ALA A 61 7.19 6.21 7.92
N GLY A 62 7.21 6.33 6.59
CA GLY A 62 6.01 6.24 5.75
C GLY A 62 5.33 4.87 5.84
N LEU A 63 6.08 3.77 5.87
CA LEU A 63 5.53 2.42 6.05
C LEU A 63 4.85 2.25 7.40
N LEU A 64 5.43 2.78 8.47
CA LEU A 64 4.82 2.76 9.79
C LEU A 64 3.50 3.56 9.81
N GLY A 65 3.50 4.76 9.23
CA GLY A 65 2.30 5.59 9.12
C GLY A 65 1.20 4.95 8.26
N TYR A 66 1.57 4.43 7.08
CA TYR A 66 0.66 3.74 6.18
C TYR A 66 0.09 2.46 6.81
N GLY A 67 0.93 1.65 7.47
CA GLY A 67 0.50 0.45 8.18
C GLY A 67 -0.48 0.75 9.32
N ALA A 68 -0.22 1.80 10.11
CA ALA A 68 -1.14 2.28 11.13
C ALA A 68 -2.48 2.74 10.52
N TYR A 69 -2.44 3.51 9.42
CA TYR A 69 -3.63 3.96 8.70
C TYR A 69 -4.49 2.79 8.21
N LEU A 70 -3.88 1.79 7.56
CA LEU A 70 -4.56 0.58 7.11
C LEU A 70 -5.19 -0.17 8.28
N THR A 71 -4.42 -0.39 9.35
CA THR A 71 -4.86 -1.17 10.53
C THR A 71 -6.07 -0.52 11.20
N VAL A 72 -6.01 0.80 11.40
CA VAL A 72 -7.13 1.57 11.97
C VAL A 72 -8.38 1.45 11.10
N ASN A 73 -8.24 1.52 9.77
CA ASN A 73 -9.39 1.46 8.89
C ASN A 73 -9.98 0.05 8.78
N VAL A 74 -9.14 -1.00 8.82
CA VAL A 74 -9.63 -2.38 8.95
C VAL A 74 -10.43 -2.52 10.24
N ILE A 75 -9.87 -2.15 11.40
CA ILE A 75 -10.56 -2.26 12.70
C ILE A 75 -11.89 -1.49 12.71
N ARG A 76 -11.93 -0.31 12.08
CA ARG A 76 -13.14 0.51 12.01
C ARG A 76 -14.25 -0.11 11.15
N ASN A 77 -13.89 -0.92 10.15
CA ASN A 77 -14.79 -1.46 9.14
C ASN A 77 -14.97 -2.99 9.23
N GLN A 78 -14.50 -3.61 10.33
CA GLN A 78 -14.84 -4.98 10.73
C GLN A 78 -16.19 -5.02 11.44
#